data_AF-A0A7S3C256-F1
#
_entry.id   AF-A0A7S3C256-F1
#
_cell.length_a   1.000
_cell.length_b   1.000
_cell.length_c   1.000
_cell.angle_alpha   90.00
_cell.angle_beta   90.00
_cell.angle_gamma   90.00
#
_symmetry.space_group_name_H-M   'P 1'
#
loop_
_entity.id
_entity.type
_entity.pdbx_description
1 polymer ?
#
loop_
_entity_poly.entity_id
_entity_poly.type
_entity_poly.pdbx_seq_one_letter_code
_entity_poly.pdbx_strand_id
1 'polypeptide(L)'
;LDESVIRLVSSEWVLAQPVDFRMLRRQKLEALEHSGARSPLLNASEAVALIKRGDRSVGAMTYGWLTPDDPDPLGERIEVLRDALTQLPHIKAFFWDFASL
;
A
#
# COMPACT_ATOMS: atom_id res chain seq x y z
N LEU A 1 14.36 -13.29 -10.36
CA LEU A 1 13.13 -12.51 -10.14
C LEU A 1 13.19 -11.35 -11.10
N ASP A 2 12.27 -11.28 -12.04
CA ASP A 2 12.08 -10.06 -12.81
C ASP A 2 11.73 -8.95 -11.79
N GLU A 3 12.57 -7.91 -11.71
CA GLU A 3 12.45 -6.87 -10.69
C GLU A 3 11.12 -6.11 -10.81
N SER A 4 10.44 -6.19 -11.97
CA SER A 4 9.17 -5.54 -12.27
C SER A 4 7.93 -6.15 -11.57
N VAL A 5 8.08 -7.27 -10.86
CA VAL A 5 6.93 -8.01 -10.29
C VAL A 5 6.61 -7.60 -8.84
N ILE A 6 7.57 -7.05 -8.09
CA ILE A 6 7.35 -6.73 -6.67
C ILE A 6 6.61 -5.39 -6.55
N ARG A 7 5.34 -5.46 -6.13
CA ARG A 7 4.48 -4.28 -5.95
C ARG A 7 4.26 -4.01 -4.46
N LEU A 8 4.98 -3.01 -3.94
CA LEU A 8 4.84 -2.54 -2.56
C LEU A 8 4.27 -1.13 -2.54
N VAL A 9 3.24 -0.91 -1.74
CA VAL A 9 2.69 0.44 -1.51
C VAL A 9 3.57 1.19 -0.53
N SER A 10 3.92 2.44 -0.86
CA SER A 10 4.72 3.32 -0.02
C SER A 10 3.94 3.80 1.20
N SER A 11 4.51 3.64 2.39
CA SER A 11 3.92 4.17 3.62
C SER A 11 3.88 5.70 3.61
N GLU A 12 4.91 6.32 3.04
CA GLU A 12 4.97 7.78 2.88
C GLU A 12 3.83 8.29 1.98
N TRP A 13 3.55 7.57 0.88
CA TRP A 13 2.46 7.95 -0.03
C TRP A 13 1.10 7.89 0.68
N VAL A 14 0.87 6.86 1.49
CA VAL A 14 -0.36 6.68 2.27
C VAL A 14 -0.55 7.79 3.31
N LEU A 15 0.51 8.13 4.03
CA LEU A 15 0.49 9.19 5.04
C LEU A 15 0.32 10.59 4.42
N ALA A 16 0.71 10.76 3.16
CA ALA A 16 0.54 12.01 2.42
C ALA A 16 -0.86 12.21 1.82
N GLN A 17 -1.73 11.19 1.83
CA GLN A 17 -3.07 11.30 1.27
C GLN A 17 -3.98 12.18 2.15
N PRO A 18 -4.94 12.92 1.56
CA PRO A 18 -5.85 13.78 2.30
C PRO A 18 -6.77 13.00 3.26
N VAL A 19 -7.38 13.70 4.23
CA VAL A 19 -8.19 13.08 5.29
C VAL A 19 -9.36 12.25 4.75
N ASP A 20 -9.94 12.65 3.62
CA ASP A 20 -11.07 12.01 2.95
C ASP A 20 -10.68 10.89 1.98
N PHE A 21 -9.37 10.61 1.82
CA PHE A 21 -8.88 9.52 0.99
C PHE A 21 -9.42 8.17 1.47
N ARG A 22 -9.76 7.31 0.50
CA ARG A 22 -10.29 5.96 0.74
C ARG A 22 -9.33 4.91 0.20
N MET A 23 -9.34 3.74 0.81
CA MET A 23 -8.55 2.61 0.33
C MET A 23 -8.88 2.29 -1.13
N LEU A 24 -7.87 2.34 -1.99
CA LEU A 24 -8.03 2.02 -3.40
C LEU A 24 -7.71 0.55 -3.66
N ARG A 25 -8.52 -0.09 -4.51
CA ARG A 25 -8.20 -1.40 -5.09
C ARG A 25 -6.84 -1.38 -5.78
N ARG A 26 -6.15 -2.52 -5.79
CA ARG A 26 -4.82 -2.66 -6.41
C ARG A 26 -4.78 -2.13 -7.85
N GLN A 27 -5.79 -2.45 -8.66
CA GLN A 27 -5.86 -2.01 -10.06
C GLN A 27 -5.93 -0.48 -10.20
N LYS A 28 -6.56 0.22 -9.23
CA LYS A 28 -6.57 1.68 -9.21
C LYS A 28 -5.21 2.25 -8.83
N LEU A 29 -4.49 1.61 -7.90
CA LEU A 29 -3.11 2.01 -7.55
C LEU A 29 -2.17 1.86 -8.74
N GLU A 30 -2.30 0.76 -9.49
CA GLU A 30 -1.55 0.53 -10.73
C GLU A 30 -1.90 1.58 -11.80
N ALA A 31 -3.19 1.93 -11.97
CA ALA A 31 -3.57 3.01 -12.89
C ALA A 31 -2.98 4.37 -12.50
N LEU A 32 -2.84 4.67 -11.20
CA LEU A 32 -2.22 5.90 -10.71
C LEU A 32 -0.71 5.95 -10.98
N GLU A 33 0.00 4.82 -10.94
CA GLU A 33 1.40 4.76 -11.35
C GLU A 33 1.58 5.19 -12.81
N HIS A 34 0.66 4.80 -13.69
CA HIS A 34 0.73 5.09 -15.13
C HIS A 34 0.22 6.50 -15.50
N SER A 35 -0.41 7.23 -14.57
CA SER A 35 -1.02 8.54 -14.86
C SER A 35 -0.04 9.71 -14.79
N GLY A 36 1.21 9.47 -14.36
CA GLY A 36 2.24 10.51 -14.17
C GLY A 36 2.09 11.28 -12.85
N ALA A 37 1.13 10.92 -11.99
CA ALA A 37 1.07 11.41 -10.62
C ALA A 37 2.17 10.77 -9.74
N ARG A 38 2.31 11.26 -8.50
CA ARG A 38 3.18 10.61 -7.51
C ARG A 38 2.73 9.16 -7.32
N SER A 39 3.59 8.21 -7.71
CA SER A 39 3.27 6.79 -7.66
C SER A 39 2.94 6.32 -6.23
N PRO A 40 1.86 5.55 -6.04
CA PRO A 40 1.62 4.83 -4.78
C PRO A 40 2.59 3.68 -4.54
N LEU A 41 3.18 3.17 -5.62
CA LEU A 41 4.04 1.98 -5.62
C LEU A 41 5.51 2.39 -5.65
N LEU A 42 6.32 1.67 -4.88
CA LEU A 42 7.77 1.75 -5.03
C LEU A 42 8.18 1.26 -6.41
N ASN A 43 9.26 1.84 -6.96
CA ASN A 43 9.84 1.28 -8.16
C ASN A 43 10.50 -0.09 -7.87
N ALA A 44 10.72 -0.86 -8.93
CA ALA A 44 11.29 -2.21 -8.87
C ALA A 44 12.57 -2.29 -8.02
N SER A 45 13.53 -1.38 -8.27
CA SER A 45 14.82 -1.38 -7.58
C SER A 45 14.68 -1.03 -6.09
N GLU A 46 13.82 -0.09 -5.73
CA GLU A 46 13.49 0.26 -4.35
C GLU A 46 12.85 -0.93 -3.60
N ALA A 47 11.88 -1.58 -4.24
CA ALA A 47 11.19 -2.73 -3.67
C ALA A 47 12.15 -3.90 -3.44
N VAL A 48 12.99 -4.23 -4.44
CA VAL A 48 14.02 -5.26 -4.32
C VAL A 48 15.02 -4.92 -3.22
N ALA A 49 15.47 -3.66 -3.15
CA ALA A 49 16.41 -3.23 -2.13
C ALA A 49 15.82 -3.37 -0.71
N LEU A 50 14.55 -3.02 -0.50
CA LEU A 50 13.88 -3.21 0.80
C LEU A 50 13.77 -4.70 1.16
N ILE A 51 13.30 -5.54 0.24
CA ILE A 51 13.16 -6.98 0.49
C ILE A 51 14.52 -7.62 0.83
N LYS A 52 15.58 -7.25 0.11
CA LYS A 52 16.94 -7.78 0.32
C LYS A 52 17.53 -7.40 1.68
N ARG A 53 17.05 -6.36 2.37
CA ARG A 53 17.51 -6.03 3.73
C ARG A 53 17.19 -7.12 4.73
N GLY A 54 16.12 -7.90 4.50
CA GLY A 54 15.71 -8.99 5.39
C GLY A 54 15.32 -8.52 6.79
N ASP A 55 14.98 -7.24 6.94
CA ASP A 55 14.50 -6.64 8.18
C ASP A 55 12.98 -6.43 8.14
N ARG A 56 12.43 -5.77 9.17
CA ARG A 56 10.99 -5.47 9.27
C ARG A 56 10.57 -4.21 8.53
N SER A 57 11.33 -3.74 7.55
CA SER A 57 10.97 -2.56 6.75
C SER A 57 9.84 -2.80 5.76
N VAL A 58 9.51 -4.07 5.49
CA VAL A 58 8.37 -4.45 4.65
C VAL A 58 7.29 -5.10 5.50
N GLY A 59 6.07 -4.56 5.43
CA GLY A 59 4.88 -5.11 6.07
C GLY A 59 3.95 -5.83 5.10
N ALA A 60 2.84 -6.34 5.63
CA ALA A 60 1.71 -6.81 4.83
C ALA A 60 0.42 -6.31 5.48
N MET A 61 -0.46 -5.74 4.67
CA MET A 61 -1.81 -5.37 5.07
C MET A 61 -2.78 -6.31 4.35
N THR A 62 -3.53 -7.07 5.14
CA THR A 62 -4.53 -8.02 4.66
C THR A 62 -5.86 -7.72 5.34
N TYR A 63 -6.94 -7.73 4.56
CA TYR A 63 -8.29 -7.50 5.06
C TYR A 63 -9.32 -8.09 4.10
N GLY A 64 -10.49 -8.44 4.64
CA GLY A 64 -11.62 -8.92 3.86
C GLY A 64 -12.44 -7.78 3.25
N TRP A 65 -13.10 -8.06 2.13
CA TRP A 65 -14.05 -7.16 1.50
C TRP A 65 -15.23 -6.87 2.43
N LEU A 66 -15.53 -5.60 2.70
CA LEU A 66 -16.75 -5.20 3.43
C LEU A 66 -17.96 -5.16 2.51
N THR A 67 -17.75 -4.78 1.25
CA THR A 67 -18.78 -4.77 0.21
C THR A 67 -18.19 -5.27 -1.11
N PRO A 68 -19.00 -5.71 -2.08
CA PRO A 68 -18.49 -6.16 -3.39
C PRO A 68 -17.72 -5.07 -4.15
N ASP A 69 -18.08 -3.80 -3.93
CA ASP A 69 -17.63 -2.66 -4.72
C ASP A 69 -16.59 -1.78 -4.00
N ASP A 70 -16.62 -1.75 -2.67
CA ASP A 70 -15.75 -0.91 -1.85
C ASP A 70 -15.03 -1.72 -0.75
N PRO A 71 -13.68 -1.74 -0.74
CA PRO A 71 -12.91 -2.35 0.33
C PRO A 71 -12.97 -1.62 1.68
N ASP A 72 -13.29 -0.32 1.69
CA ASP A 72 -13.30 0.51 2.90
C ASP A 72 -14.35 1.63 2.78
N PRO A 73 -15.65 1.27 2.70
CA PRO A 73 -16.72 2.23 2.44
C PRO A 73 -16.82 3.30 3.54
N LEU A 74 -16.41 2.97 4.76
CA LEU A 74 -16.44 3.87 5.91
C LEU A 74 -15.13 4.61 6.15
N GLY A 75 -14.01 4.19 5.54
CA GLY A 75 -12.70 4.85 5.70
C GLY A 75 -11.97 4.49 7.00
N GLU A 76 -12.59 3.68 7.84
CA GLU A 76 -12.05 3.31 9.14
C GLU A 76 -10.75 2.53 8.99
N ARG A 77 -10.59 1.75 7.91
CA ARG A 77 -9.40 0.92 7.71
C ARG A 77 -8.20 1.74 7.29
N ILE A 78 -8.39 2.74 6.43
CA ILE A 78 -7.30 3.63 6.07
C ILE A 78 -6.87 4.50 7.26
N GLU A 79 -7.80 4.87 8.15
CA GLU A 79 -7.46 5.56 9.40
C GLU A 79 -6.61 4.67 10.31
N VAL A 80 -7.06 3.43 10.58
CA VAL A 80 -6.29 2.47 11.37
C VAL A 80 -4.92 2.19 10.76
N LEU A 81 -4.83 2.08 9.44
CA LEU A 81 -3.55 1.90 8.73
C LEU A 81 -2.62 3.09 8.96
N ARG A 82 -3.11 4.33 8.83
CA ARG A 82 -2.31 5.54 9.05
C ARG A 82 -1.79 5.63 10.48
N ASP A 83 -2.64 5.31 11.45
CA ASP A 83 -2.25 5.27 12.86
C ASP A 83 -1.16 4.22 13.11
N ALA A 84 -1.32 3.04 12.53
CA ALA A 84 -0.32 1.97 12.61
C ALA A 84 1.02 2.36 11.96
N LEU A 85 1.00 2.95 10.76
CA LEU A 85 2.20 3.39 10.06
C LEU A 85 2.91 4.53 10.81
N THR A 86 2.15 5.41 11.47
CA THR A 86 2.71 6.47 12.33
C THR A 86 3.42 5.89 13.55
N GLN A 87 2.85 4.85 14.16
CA GLN A 87 3.45 4.14 15.30
C GLN A 87 4.60 3.20 14.90
N LEU A 88 4.65 2.77 13.63
CA LEU A 88 5.61 1.81 13.10
C LEU A 88 6.44 2.44 11.96
N PRO A 89 7.19 3.53 12.20
CA PRO A 89 7.90 4.27 11.14
C PRO A 89 9.03 3.48 10.47
N HIS A 90 9.38 2.30 11.01
CA HIS A 90 10.33 1.38 10.40
C HIS A 90 9.73 0.68 9.17
N ILE A 91 8.40 0.50 9.10
CA ILE A 91 7.72 -0.01 7.91
C ILE A 91 7.76 1.08 6.84
N LYS A 92 8.47 0.79 5.75
CA LYS A 92 8.65 1.72 4.62
C LYS A 92 7.65 1.44 3.52
N ALA A 93 7.33 0.18 3.29
CA ALA A 93 6.34 -0.22 2.32
C ALA A 93 5.69 -1.54 2.71
N PHE A 94 4.60 -1.89 2.07
CA PHE A 94 3.89 -3.11 2.42
C PHE A 94 3.12 -3.69 1.23
N PHE A 95 2.86 -4.99 1.32
CA PHE A 95 1.91 -5.64 0.42
C PHE A 95 0.50 -5.15 0.76
N TRP A 96 -0.17 -4.59 -0.23
CA TRP A 96 -1.55 -4.14 -0.15
C TRP A 96 -2.43 -5.20 -0.79
N ASP A 97 -2.79 -6.21 0.00
CA ASP A 97 -3.50 -7.37 -0.50
C ASP A 97 -4.97 -7.36 -0.06
N PHE A 98 -5.83 -7.72 -1.01
CA PHE A 98 -7.26 -7.88 -0.79
C PHE A 98 -7.53 -9.37 -0.76
N ALA A 99 -7.71 -9.93 0.44
CA ALA A 99 -8.14 -11.30 0.56
C ALA A 99 -9.59 -11.40 0.04
N SER A 100 -9.77 -11.68 -1.25
CA SER A 100 -11.02 -12.21 -1.78
C SER A 100 -11.01 -13.73 -1.59
N LEU A 101 -12.07 -14.25 -0.98
CA LEU A 101 -12.52 -15.64 -1.22
C LEU A 101 -13.18 -15.71 -2.59
#